data_AF-A0A946CCU2-F1
#
_entry.id   AF-A0A946CCU2-F1
#
_cell.length_a   1.000
_cell.length_b   1.000
_cell.length_c   1.000
_cell.angle_alpha   90.00
_cell.angle_beta   90.00
_cell.angle_gamma   90.00
#
_symmetry.space_group_name_H-M   'P 1'
#
loop_
_entity.id
_entity.type
_entity.pdbx_description
1 polymer ?
#
loop_
_entity_poly.entity_id
_entity_poly.type
_entity_poly.pdbx_seq_one_letter_code
_entity_poly.pdbx_strand_id
1 'polypeptide(L)'
;MYISTRKALPRRTVLKQAGIALGLPMLDAMSPAFGASEPASPKRFVGVSLRLGLHNPYLVPKDKGNRYTPSPYLKSVQDLRDKFTVISGTSHPGVKGGHTAEASIFSACPMGRGSNSKNTISLDQHMAKYMGDKTRFPSLVLSTSSHRSPSYSESGAMIPAIDNPKKLFTALFANDSPDAKKRQRDIASGGKSIMDIVRSETKALERRVGPGDREKLDEWFTSVRE
;
A
#
# COMPACT_ATOMS: atom_id res chain seq x y z
N MET A 1 45.87 -20.83 -9.30
CA MET A 1 44.69 -21.66 -9.65
C MET A 1 43.81 -21.74 -8.41
N TYR A 2 42.77 -20.91 -8.31
CA TYR A 2 41.87 -20.91 -7.16
C TYR A 2 40.73 -21.89 -7.39
N ILE A 3 40.69 -22.98 -6.62
CA ILE A 3 39.57 -23.92 -6.62
C ILE A 3 38.48 -23.34 -5.71
N SER A 4 37.40 -22.84 -6.32
CA SER A 4 36.20 -22.40 -5.59
C SER A 4 35.42 -23.62 -5.10
N THR A 5 35.24 -23.74 -3.78
CA THR A 5 34.54 -24.85 -3.11
C THR A 5 33.01 -24.67 -3.15
N ARG A 6 32.46 -24.80 -4.36
CA ARG A 6 31.07 -25.08 -4.77
C ARG A 6 30.02 -25.40 -3.67
N LYS A 7 29.57 -24.43 -2.88
CA LYS A 7 28.33 -24.56 -2.07
C LYS A 7 27.51 -23.27 -2.11
N ALA A 8 26.48 -23.24 -2.97
CA ALA A 8 25.41 -22.25 -2.87
C ALA A 8 24.45 -22.67 -1.76
N LEU A 9 24.20 -21.79 -0.79
CA LEU A 9 23.31 -22.10 0.33
C LEU A 9 21.84 -21.95 -0.10
N PRO A 10 21.01 -23.01 0.04
CA PRO A 10 19.58 -22.88 -0.17
C PRO A 10 18.99 -21.84 0.79
N ARG A 11 18.17 -20.91 0.31
CA ARG A 11 17.41 -19.95 1.15
C ARG A 11 16.70 -20.61 2.33
N ARG A 12 16.25 -21.85 2.15
CA ARG A 12 15.56 -22.66 3.16
C ARG A 12 16.48 -23.15 4.30
N THR A 13 17.80 -23.20 4.09
CA THR A 13 18.78 -23.58 5.11
C THR A 13 18.97 -22.46 6.13
N VAL A 14 18.99 -21.20 5.67
CA VAL A 14 19.07 -20.00 6.53
C VAL A 14 17.80 -19.83 7.36
N LEU A 15 16.62 -20.09 6.78
CA LEU A 15 15.34 -20.01 7.49
C LEU A 15 15.06 -21.17 8.45
N LYS A 16 15.79 -22.29 8.35
CA LYS A 16 15.64 -23.45 9.25
C LYS A 16 16.46 -23.33 10.55
N GLN A 17 17.44 -22.42 10.61
CA GLN A 17 18.12 -22.10 11.86
C GLN A 17 17.29 -21.06 12.60
N ALA A 18 16.42 -21.57 13.48
CA ALA A 18 15.45 -20.81 14.23
C ALA A 18 16.12 -19.79 15.18
N GLY A 19 15.65 -18.53 15.14
CA GLY A 19 15.78 -17.62 16.28
C GLY A 19 16.05 -16.17 15.95
N ILE A 20 16.95 -15.87 15.01
CA ILE A 20 17.40 -14.50 14.74
C ILE A 20 17.59 -14.29 13.24
N ALA A 21 16.49 -14.22 12.49
CA ALA A 21 16.51 -13.60 11.16
C ALA A 21 16.15 -12.11 11.31
N LEU A 22 17.04 -11.35 11.96
CA LEU A 22 17.15 -9.93 11.63
C LEU A 22 17.41 -9.86 10.12
N GLY A 23 16.64 -9.05 9.40
CA GLY A 23 16.59 -9.02 7.93
C GLY A 23 17.96 -8.85 7.28
N LEU A 24 18.67 -9.96 7.10
CA LEU A 24 19.97 -9.96 6.45
C LEU A 24 19.76 -9.59 4.98
N PRO A 25 20.52 -8.61 4.46
CA PRO A 25 20.55 -8.36 3.02
C PRO A 25 20.96 -9.64 2.28
N MET A 26 20.50 -9.80 1.03
CA MET A 26 20.91 -10.93 0.19
C MET A 26 22.43 -10.96 0.11
N LEU A 27 23.04 -12.07 0.53
CA LEU A 27 24.48 -12.31 0.41
C LEU A 27 24.78 -12.90 -0.97
N ASP A 28 25.89 -12.51 -1.59
CA ASP A 28 26.31 -13.00 -2.92
C ASP A 28 26.41 -14.54 -3.01
N ALA A 29 26.65 -15.20 -1.88
CA ALA A 29 26.67 -16.68 -1.77
C ALA A 29 25.29 -17.35 -1.99
N MET A 30 24.21 -16.56 -2.13
CA MET A 30 22.84 -17.02 -2.37
C MET A 30 22.42 -16.95 -3.84
N SER A 31 23.27 -16.40 -4.72
CA SER A 31 23.06 -16.39 -6.17
C SER A 31 23.78 -17.59 -6.81
N PRO A 32 23.08 -18.47 -7.55
CA PRO A 32 23.71 -19.61 -8.19
C PRO A 32 24.70 -19.15 -9.27
N ALA A 33 25.93 -19.66 -9.23
CA ALA A 33 27.04 -19.26 -10.11
C ALA A 33 26.77 -19.49 -11.62
N PHE A 34 25.83 -20.37 -11.95
CA PHE A 34 25.30 -20.53 -13.30
C PHE A 34 23.79 -20.79 -13.21
N GLY A 35 22.99 -19.84 -13.68
CA GLY A 35 21.53 -19.88 -13.67
C GLY A 35 20.98 -18.70 -14.47
N ALA A 36 19.86 -18.94 -15.17
CA ALA A 36 19.21 -18.02 -16.11
C ALA A 36 19.16 -16.56 -15.64
N SER A 37 19.16 -15.62 -16.61
CA SER A 37 19.05 -14.17 -16.39
C SER A 37 18.20 -13.88 -15.16
N GLU A 38 18.76 -13.17 -14.17
CA GLU A 38 18.02 -12.87 -12.94
C GLU A 38 16.62 -12.38 -13.32
N PRO A 39 15.54 -13.01 -12.81
CA PRO A 39 14.20 -12.53 -13.10
C PRO A 39 14.15 -11.07 -12.65
N ALA A 40 13.86 -10.17 -13.60
CA ALA A 40 13.88 -8.75 -13.34
C ALA A 40 13.07 -8.45 -12.09
N SER A 41 13.70 -7.80 -11.10
CA SER A 41 13.03 -7.44 -9.86
C SER A 41 11.74 -6.67 -10.17
N PRO A 42 10.60 -7.03 -9.57
CA PRO A 42 9.35 -6.36 -9.88
C PRO A 42 9.46 -4.87 -9.52
N LYS A 43 9.09 -4.02 -10.48
CA LYS A 43 8.97 -2.58 -10.25
C LYS A 43 7.86 -2.35 -9.23
N ARG A 44 8.09 -1.42 -8.30
CA ARG A 44 7.15 -1.07 -7.23
C ARG A 44 6.86 0.42 -7.27
N PHE A 45 5.63 0.79 -6.92
CA PHE A 45 5.21 2.17 -6.74
C PHE A 45 4.96 2.42 -5.26
N VAL A 46 5.39 3.58 -4.76
CA VAL A 46 5.09 4.06 -3.41
C VAL A 46 4.52 5.46 -3.54
N GLY A 47 3.24 5.59 -3.21
CA GLY A 47 2.58 6.88 -3.06
C GLY A 47 2.54 7.27 -1.58
N VAL A 48 2.98 8.49 -1.26
CA VAL A 48 2.90 9.04 0.10
C VAL A 48 2.05 10.30 0.06
N SER A 49 1.06 10.36 0.93
CA SER A 49 0.26 11.56 1.17
C SER A 49 0.53 12.08 2.57
N LEU A 50 0.51 13.40 2.71
CA LEU A 50 0.55 14.09 4.00
C LEU A 50 -0.85 14.65 4.24
N ARG A 51 -1.56 14.12 5.24
CA ARG A 51 -2.99 14.35 5.50
C ARG A 51 -3.40 15.83 5.63
N LEU A 52 -2.48 16.68 6.10
CA LEU A 52 -2.70 18.13 6.22
C LEU A 52 -1.95 18.94 5.15
N GLY A 53 -1.24 18.27 4.26
CA GLY A 53 -0.37 18.87 3.26
C GLY A 53 0.90 19.48 3.88
N LEU A 54 1.56 20.28 3.07
CA LEU A 54 2.71 21.09 3.45
C LEU A 54 2.38 22.56 3.20
N HIS A 55 3.04 23.47 3.91
CA HIS A 55 2.95 24.88 3.60
C HIS A 55 3.61 25.13 2.23
N ASN A 56 2.79 25.36 1.19
CA ASN A 56 3.22 25.36 -0.21
C ASN A 56 4.42 26.29 -0.50
N PRO A 57 4.50 27.54 0.03
CA PRO A 57 5.66 28.41 -0.16
C PRO A 57 7.00 27.83 0.32
N TYR A 58 6.98 26.83 1.21
CA TYR A 58 8.20 26.19 1.74
C TYR A 58 8.55 24.88 1.02
N LEU A 59 7.65 24.37 0.17
CA LEU A 59 7.89 23.21 -0.68
C LEU A 59 8.38 23.62 -2.07
N VAL A 60 7.75 24.61 -2.69
CA VAL A 60 7.99 24.97 -4.10
C VAL A 60 9.26 25.83 -4.24
N PRO A 61 10.27 25.40 -5.03
CA PRO A 61 11.41 26.24 -5.38
C PRO A 61 11.00 27.50 -6.14
N LYS A 62 11.74 28.59 -5.95
CA LYS A 62 11.51 29.85 -6.70
C LYS A 62 11.92 29.73 -8.17
N ASP A 63 13.02 29.03 -8.40
CA ASP A 63 13.62 28.88 -9.73
C ASP A 63 13.16 27.58 -10.40
N LYS A 64 13.24 27.54 -11.73
CA LYS A 64 12.88 26.36 -12.54
C LYS A 64 14.13 25.56 -12.93
N GLY A 65 13.91 24.34 -13.41
CA GLY A 65 14.95 23.46 -13.94
C GLY A 65 15.69 22.67 -12.87
N ASN A 66 16.62 21.79 -13.29
CA ASN A 66 17.32 20.88 -12.38
C ASN A 66 18.22 21.59 -11.35
N ARG A 67 18.59 22.85 -11.59
CA ARG A 67 19.47 23.66 -10.75
C ARG A 67 18.75 24.71 -9.90
N TYR A 68 17.48 24.49 -9.56
CA TYR A 68 16.70 25.39 -8.71
C TYR A 68 17.34 25.66 -7.34
N THR A 69 17.15 26.86 -6.76
CA THR A 69 17.52 27.10 -5.35
C THR A 69 16.60 26.28 -4.43
N PRO A 70 17.13 25.41 -3.55
CA PRO A 70 16.30 24.57 -2.69
C PRO A 70 15.39 25.38 -1.77
N SER A 71 14.10 25.04 -1.75
CA SER A 71 13.14 25.56 -0.77
C SER A 71 13.45 25.00 0.64
N PRO A 72 12.92 25.60 1.72
CA PRO A 72 13.18 25.15 3.09
C PRO A 72 13.05 23.65 3.33
N TYR A 73 12.00 23.00 2.82
CA TYR A 73 11.79 21.56 3.01
C TYR A 73 12.73 20.68 2.18
N LEU A 74 13.34 21.22 1.12
CA LEU A 74 14.22 20.46 0.23
C LEU A 74 15.70 20.55 0.65
N LYS A 75 16.07 21.44 1.57
CA LYS A 75 17.46 21.65 2.01
C LYS A 75 18.11 20.36 2.54
N SER A 76 17.37 19.55 3.30
CA SER A 76 17.89 18.34 3.94
C SER A 76 18.02 17.14 3.02
N VAL A 77 17.52 17.20 1.78
CA VAL A 77 17.51 16.08 0.83
C VAL A 77 18.32 16.35 -0.44
N GLN A 78 19.22 17.35 -0.40
CA GLN A 78 20.01 17.73 -1.57
C GLN A 78 21.04 16.67 -1.99
N ASP A 79 21.40 15.75 -1.10
CA ASP A 79 22.16 14.54 -1.42
C ASP A 79 21.43 13.59 -2.39
N LEU A 80 20.11 13.72 -2.51
CA LEU A 80 19.26 12.94 -3.41
C LEU A 80 18.77 13.72 -4.63
N ARG A 81 19.30 14.92 -4.90
CA ARG A 81 18.75 15.86 -5.91
C ARG A 81 18.51 15.24 -7.28
N ASP A 82 19.44 14.42 -7.76
CA ASP A 82 19.35 13.78 -9.07
C ASP A 82 18.41 12.55 -9.08
N LYS A 83 17.80 12.22 -7.94
CA LYS A 83 16.89 11.08 -7.75
C LYS A 83 15.43 11.48 -7.54
N PHE A 84 15.12 12.77 -7.52
CA PHE A 84 13.73 13.23 -7.44
C PHE A 84 13.50 14.45 -8.32
N THR A 85 12.23 14.76 -8.57
CA THR A 85 11.80 15.94 -9.29
C THR A 85 10.68 16.60 -8.52
N VAL A 86 10.76 17.92 -8.36
CA VAL A 86 9.69 18.71 -7.75
C VAL A 86 8.80 19.23 -8.87
N ILE A 87 7.54 18.86 -8.82
CA ILE A 87 6.51 19.33 -9.75
C ILE A 87 5.71 20.40 -9.03
N SER A 88 5.58 21.57 -9.66
CA SER A 88 4.86 22.73 -9.13
C SER A 88 3.97 23.35 -10.19
N GLY A 89 2.99 24.16 -9.77
CA GLY A 89 2.04 24.79 -10.70
C GLY A 89 0.90 23.87 -11.15
N THR A 90 0.76 22.71 -10.50
CA THR A 90 -0.32 21.75 -10.73
C THR A 90 -1.27 21.73 -9.55
N SER A 91 -2.57 21.58 -9.83
CA SER A 91 -3.62 21.36 -8.84
C SER A 91 -4.69 20.45 -9.42
N HIS A 92 -5.52 19.85 -8.57
CA HIS A 92 -6.68 19.07 -8.99
C HIS A 92 -7.88 20.02 -9.16
N PRO A 93 -8.37 20.26 -10.39
CA PRO A 93 -9.50 21.16 -10.61
C PRO A 93 -10.75 20.67 -9.88
N GLY A 94 -11.49 21.59 -9.25
CA GLY A 94 -12.73 21.26 -8.55
C GLY A 94 -12.56 20.63 -7.16
N VAL A 95 -11.34 20.24 -6.75
CA VAL A 95 -11.08 19.74 -5.40
C VAL A 95 -11.11 20.91 -4.40
N LYS A 96 -11.94 20.78 -3.36
CA LYS A 96 -12.14 21.80 -2.31
C LYS A 96 -12.27 21.12 -0.95
N GLY A 97 -12.34 21.89 0.14
CA GLY A 97 -12.69 21.36 1.48
C GLY A 97 -11.53 21.13 2.45
N GLY A 98 -10.35 21.69 2.20
CA GLY A 98 -9.23 21.67 3.15
C GLY A 98 -8.72 20.26 3.44
N HIS A 99 -8.59 19.88 4.71
CA HIS A 99 -8.03 18.57 5.11
C HIS A 99 -8.79 17.36 4.57
N THR A 100 -10.08 17.50 4.21
CA THR A 100 -10.85 16.39 3.61
C THR A 100 -10.50 16.16 2.14
N ALA A 101 -9.81 17.10 1.49
CA ALA A 101 -9.40 17.02 0.09
C ALA A 101 -8.37 15.91 -0.19
N GLU A 102 -7.71 15.37 0.86
CA GLU A 102 -6.77 14.26 0.74
C GLU A 102 -7.36 13.06 -0.02
N ALA A 103 -8.67 12.83 0.08
CA ALA A 103 -9.39 11.80 -0.67
C ALA A 103 -9.16 11.86 -2.20
N SER A 104 -8.77 13.02 -2.72
CA SER A 104 -8.60 13.28 -4.16
C SER A 104 -7.14 13.15 -4.61
N ILE A 105 -6.17 13.03 -3.70
CA ILE A 105 -4.75 13.22 -4.04
C ILE A 105 -4.26 12.22 -5.08
N PHE A 106 -4.73 10.97 -5.02
CA PHE A 106 -4.37 9.91 -5.97
C PHE A 106 -5.43 9.66 -7.06
N SER A 107 -6.67 10.14 -6.92
CA SER A 107 -7.73 9.91 -7.91
C SER A 107 -8.03 11.12 -8.81
N ALA A 108 -7.58 12.32 -8.40
CA ALA A 108 -7.98 13.61 -8.97
C ALA A 108 -9.50 13.85 -9.03
N CYS A 109 -10.30 13.03 -8.34
CA CYS A 109 -11.74 13.20 -8.28
C CYS A 109 -12.06 14.51 -7.53
N PRO A 110 -12.94 15.39 -8.02
CA PRO A 110 -13.27 16.66 -7.39
C PRO A 110 -14.11 16.46 -6.12
N MET A 111 -13.53 15.90 -5.07
CA MET A 111 -14.18 15.72 -3.78
C MET A 111 -14.17 17.03 -3.00
N GLY A 112 -15.33 17.41 -2.46
CA GLY A 112 -15.53 18.57 -1.61
C GLY A 112 -16.13 18.19 -0.26
N ARG A 113 -15.94 19.02 0.76
CA ARG A 113 -16.61 18.85 2.05
C ARG A 113 -18.13 18.98 1.84
N GLY A 114 -18.90 17.97 2.27
CA GLY A 114 -20.34 17.90 2.04
C GLY A 114 -20.76 17.44 0.64
N SER A 115 -19.82 17.00 -0.19
CA SER A 115 -20.14 16.40 -1.49
C SER A 115 -20.59 14.95 -1.31
N ASN A 116 -21.75 14.61 -1.90
CA ASN A 116 -22.19 13.21 -2.10
C ASN A 116 -21.49 12.55 -3.30
N SER A 117 -20.43 13.17 -3.84
CA SER A 117 -19.64 12.59 -4.93
C SER A 117 -19.01 11.28 -4.48
N LYS A 118 -19.27 10.25 -5.28
CA LYS A 118 -18.54 8.99 -5.25
C LYS A 118 -17.15 9.22 -5.85
N ASN A 119 -16.11 8.72 -5.20
CA ASN A 119 -14.75 8.83 -5.73
C ASN A 119 -14.57 7.92 -6.97
N THR A 120 -13.38 7.91 -7.56
CA THR A 120 -13.01 7.01 -8.67
C THR A 120 -11.73 6.26 -8.34
N ILE A 121 -11.30 5.36 -9.23
CA ILE A 121 -10.06 4.61 -9.08
C ILE A 121 -8.89 5.54 -8.80
N SER A 122 -8.12 5.23 -7.76
CA SER A 122 -6.89 5.96 -7.44
C SER A 122 -5.70 5.44 -8.26
N LEU A 123 -4.70 6.29 -8.47
CA LEU A 123 -3.49 5.99 -9.25
C LEU A 123 -2.79 4.71 -8.78
N ASP A 124 -2.64 4.52 -7.46
CA ASP A 124 -2.03 3.34 -6.87
C ASP A 124 -2.81 2.06 -7.19
N GLN A 125 -4.15 2.11 -7.17
CA GLN A 125 -4.99 0.96 -7.52
C GLN A 125 -5.02 0.72 -9.02
N HIS A 126 -4.98 1.79 -9.82
CA HIS A 126 -4.82 1.67 -11.27
C HIS A 126 -3.49 0.98 -11.62
N MET A 127 -2.37 1.37 -10.98
CA MET A 127 -1.07 0.71 -11.18
C MET A 127 -1.07 -0.74 -10.69
N ALA A 128 -1.74 -1.04 -9.58
CA ALA A 128 -1.85 -2.41 -9.04
C ALA A 128 -2.50 -3.39 -10.02
N LYS A 129 -3.44 -2.93 -10.88
CA LYS A 129 -4.05 -3.77 -11.92
C LYS A 129 -3.05 -4.32 -12.95
N TYR A 130 -2.01 -3.54 -13.27
CA TYR A 130 -1.05 -3.89 -14.32
C TYR A 130 0.27 -4.47 -13.79
N MET A 131 0.57 -4.24 -12.52
CA MET A 131 1.87 -4.59 -11.94
C MET A 131 1.77 -5.45 -10.67
N GLY A 132 0.58 -5.57 -10.09
CA GLY A 132 0.38 -6.20 -8.80
C GLY A 132 0.56 -7.72 -8.82
N ASP A 133 0.32 -8.36 -9.96
CA ASP A 133 0.49 -9.80 -10.19
C ASP A 133 1.95 -10.27 -10.05
N LYS A 134 2.91 -9.36 -10.19
CA LYS A 134 4.35 -9.62 -10.04
C LYS A 134 4.83 -9.56 -8.59
N THR A 135 3.94 -9.28 -7.64
CA THR A 135 4.27 -9.13 -6.22
C THR A 135 3.31 -9.94 -5.35
N ARG A 136 3.74 -10.34 -4.14
CA ARG A 136 2.86 -11.08 -3.21
C ARG A 136 1.63 -10.26 -2.82
N PHE A 137 1.83 -8.96 -2.60
CA PHE A 137 0.78 -8.01 -2.27
C PHE A 137 0.62 -7.04 -3.45
N PRO A 138 -0.46 -7.14 -4.23
CA PRO A 138 -0.67 -6.27 -5.38
C PRO A 138 -0.85 -4.81 -4.98
N SER A 139 -1.33 -4.56 -3.76
CA SER A 139 -1.38 -3.24 -3.13
C SER A 139 -1.23 -3.37 -1.61
N LEU A 140 -0.53 -2.41 -0.99
CA LEU A 140 -0.42 -2.25 0.45
C LEU A 140 -0.82 -0.81 0.80
N VAL A 141 -2.01 -0.66 1.37
CA VAL A 141 -2.55 0.63 1.80
C VAL A 141 -2.26 0.81 3.28
N LEU A 142 -1.44 1.80 3.62
CA LEU A 142 -0.91 2.01 4.97
C LEU A 142 -1.22 3.41 5.48
N SER A 143 -1.31 3.54 6.80
CA SER A 143 -1.52 4.81 7.50
C SER A 143 -0.87 4.76 8.88
N THR A 144 -0.55 5.91 9.46
CA THR A 144 0.11 5.99 10.77
C THR A 144 -0.87 6.15 11.94
N SER A 145 -2.09 6.61 11.69
CA SER A 145 -2.99 7.05 12.77
C SER A 145 -4.47 6.79 12.54
N SER A 146 -4.88 6.29 11.36
CA SER A 146 -6.29 5.97 11.12
C SER A 146 -6.46 4.97 9.96
N HIS A 147 -7.60 4.29 9.92
CA HIS A 147 -8.01 3.45 8.79
C HIS A 147 -8.35 4.22 7.50
N ARG A 148 -8.31 5.55 7.50
CA ARG A 148 -8.59 6.35 6.29
C ARG A 148 -7.37 6.35 5.37
N SER A 149 -7.61 6.35 4.07
CA SER A 149 -6.56 6.39 3.05
C SER A 149 -6.99 7.23 1.84
N PRO A 150 -6.03 7.70 1.03
CA PRO A 150 -6.30 8.28 -0.29
C PRO A 150 -6.47 7.22 -1.40
N SER A 151 -6.59 5.93 -1.05
CA SER A 151 -6.66 4.83 -2.01
C SER A 151 -8.10 4.39 -2.22
N TYR A 152 -8.54 4.33 -3.48
CA TYR A 152 -9.93 4.09 -3.87
C TYR A 152 -10.01 3.02 -4.98
N SER A 153 -10.95 2.10 -4.81
CA SER A 153 -11.24 1.06 -5.81
C SER A 153 -11.81 1.66 -7.10
N GLU A 154 -11.93 0.84 -8.15
CA GLU A 154 -12.60 1.23 -9.38
C GLU A 154 -14.07 1.63 -9.19
N SER A 155 -14.71 1.02 -8.20
CA SER A 155 -16.06 1.39 -7.78
C SER A 155 -16.08 2.62 -6.87
N GLY A 156 -14.98 3.37 -6.70
CA GLY A 156 -14.95 4.59 -5.90
C GLY A 156 -15.05 4.38 -4.40
N ALA A 157 -14.95 3.15 -3.91
CA ALA A 157 -14.96 2.83 -2.49
C ALA A 157 -13.56 3.03 -1.90
N MET A 158 -13.48 3.71 -0.75
CA MET A 158 -12.21 3.87 -0.03
C MET A 158 -11.71 2.50 0.42
N ILE A 159 -10.44 2.21 0.15
CA ILE A 159 -9.75 1.02 0.66
C ILE A 159 -9.18 1.35 2.04
N PRO A 160 -9.62 0.68 3.12
CA PRO A 160 -9.11 0.98 4.46
C PRO A 160 -7.61 0.74 4.57
N ALA A 161 -6.91 1.65 5.24
CA ALA A 161 -5.49 1.49 5.52
C ALA A 161 -5.24 0.53 6.68
N ILE A 162 -4.16 -0.24 6.57
CA ILE A 162 -3.53 -0.93 7.69
C ILE A 162 -2.77 0.12 8.50
N ASP A 163 -3.23 0.39 9.72
CA ASP A 163 -2.67 1.36 10.64
C ASP A 163 -1.99 0.71 11.86
N ASN A 164 -2.01 -0.61 11.92
CA ASN A 164 -1.42 -1.38 13.00
C ASN A 164 -0.13 -2.09 12.53
N PRO A 165 1.05 -1.70 13.02
CA PRO A 165 2.33 -2.28 12.61
C PRO A 165 2.43 -3.80 12.86
N LYS A 166 1.82 -4.32 13.95
CA LYS A 166 1.79 -5.75 14.24
C LYS A 166 0.98 -6.51 13.20
N LYS A 167 -0.20 -5.99 12.80
CA LYS A 167 -1.00 -6.59 11.72
C LYS A 167 -0.25 -6.58 10.40
N LEU A 168 0.42 -5.46 10.07
CA LEU A 168 1.23 -5.36 8.86
C LEU A 168 2.40 -6.35 8.87
N PHE A 169 3.15 -6.43 9.97
CA PHE A 169 4.26 -7.37 10.12
C PHE A 169 3.80 -8.81 9.97
N THR A 170 2.72 -9.20 10.64
CA THR A 170 2.14 -10.53 10.51
C THR A 170 1.74 -10.81 9.05
N ALA A 171 1.08 -9.86 8.38
CA ALA A 171 0.76 -10.03 6.96
C ALA A 171 2.02 -10.23 6.11
N LEU A 172 3.06 -9.42 6.30
CA LEU A 172 4.27 -9.46 5.49
C LEU A 172 5.16 -10.69 5.75
N PHE A 173 5.19 -11.21 6.97
CA PHE A 173 6.23 -12.17 7.39
C PHE A 173 5.69 -13.48 7.96
N ALA A 174 4.43 -13.55 8.40
CA ALA A 174 3.84 -14.83 8.77
C ALA A 174 3.59 -15.67 7.50
N ASN A 175 3.74 -16.99 7.62
CA ASN A 175 3.41 -17.91 6.54
C ASN A 175 1.92 -17.82 6.26
N ASP A 176 1.57 -17.34 5.06
CA ASP A 176 0.18 -17.38 4.59
C ASP A 176 -0.29 -18.83 4.52
N SER A 177 -1.40 -19.13 5.18
CA SER A 177 -2.19 -20.30 4.80
C SER A 177 -2.63 -20.15 3.33
N PRO A 178 -2.89 -21.26 2.62
CA PRO A 178 -3.45 -21.19 1.25
C PRO A 178 -4.66 -20.27 1.11
N ASP A 179 -5.49 -20.17 2.17
CA ASP A 179 -6.66 -19.31 2.24
C ASP A 179 -6.34 -17.82 2.25
N ALA A 180 -5.26 -17.41 2.96
CA ALA A 180 -4.83 -16.01 3.00
C ALA A 180 -4.37 -15.52 1.61
N LYS A 181 -3.65 -16.37 0.86
CA LYS A 181 -3.25 -16.06 -0.53
C LYS A 181 -4.45 -15.95 -1.47
N LYS A 182 -5.45 -16.81 -1.30
CA LYS A 182 -6.70 -16.74 -2.09
C LYS A 182 -7.44 -15.43 -1.82
N ARG A 183 -7.59 -15.06 -0.55
CA ARG A 183 -8.26 -13.82 -0.12
C ARG A 183 -7.59 -12.58 -0.70
N GLN A 184 -6.26 -12.57 -0.74
CA GLN A 184 -5.48 -11.47 -1.30
C GLN A 184 -5.69 -11.29 -2.81
N ARG A 185 -5.79 -12.39 -3.55
CA ARG A 185 -6.11 -12.36 -4.99
C ARG A 185 -7.54 -11.90 -5.24
N ASP A 186 -8.50 -12.33 -4.43
CA ASP A 186 -9.91 -11.94 -4.54
C ASP A 186 -10.13 -10.44 -4.28
N ILE A 187 -9.37 -9.84 -3.36
CA ILE A 187 -9.38 -8.37 -3.13
C ILE A 187 -8.78 -7.63 -4.32
N ALA A 188 -7.68 -8.15 -4.87
CA ALA A 188 -6.95 -7.53 -5.97
C ALA A 188 -7.69 -7.59 -7.31
N SER A 189 -8.49 -8.62 -7.54
CA SER A 189 -9.28 -8.79 -8.76
C SER A 189 -10.52 -7.89 -8.80
N GLY A 190 -10.77 -7.09 -7.75
CA GLY A 190 -11.84 -6.09 -7.70
C GLY A 190 -13.27 -6.67 -7.75
N GLY A 191 -13.42 -8.00 -7.76
CA GLY A 191 -14.67 -8.68 -8.09
C GLY A 191 -15.55 -9.06 -6.90
N LYS A 192 -15.07 -8.90 -5.67
CA LYS A 192 -15.87 -9.09 -4.46
C LYS A 192 -15.74 -7.86 -3.60
N SER A 193 -16.87 -7.26 -3.25
CA SER A 193 -16.89 -6.15 -2.31
C SER A 193 -16.16 -6.59 -1.03
N ILE A 194 -15.36 -5.71 -0.43
CA ILE A 194 -14.80 -5.94 0.92
C ILE A 194 -15.91 -6.38 1.88
N MET A 195 -17.14 -5.92 1.66
CA MET A 195 -18.34 -6.36 2.40
C MET A 195 -18.68 -7.83 2.20
N ASP A 196 -18.51 -8.41 1.02
CA ASP A 196 -18.75 -9.85 0.81
C ASP A 196 -17.73 -10.71 1.54
N ILE A 197 -16.50 -10.20 1.66
CA ILE A 197 -15.41 -10.85 2.40
C ILE A 197 -15.71 -10.76 3.90
N VAL A 198 -16.00 -9.57 4.42
CA VAL A 198 -16.38 -9.36 5.83
C VAL A 198 -17.62 -10.20 6.17
N ARG A 199 -18.63 -10.24 5.29
CA ARG A 199 -19.85 -11.04 5.46
C ARG A 199 -19.56 -12.54 5.55
N SER A 200 -18.59 -13.05 4.79
CA SER A 200 -18.22 -14.47 4.84
C SER A 200 -17.55 -14.85 6.17
N GLU A 201 -16.73 -13.96 6.72
CA GLU A 201 -16.08 -14.16 8.02
C GLU A 201 -17.07 -14.00 9.18
N THR A 202 -17.97 -13.02 9.08
CA THR A 202 -18.96 -12.80 10.13
C THR A 202 -20.06 -13.84 10.12
N LYS A 203 -20.44 -14.46 8.99
CA LYS A 203 -21.28 -15.67 8.98
C LYS A 203 -20.65 -16.86 9.69
N ALA A 204 -19.31 -16.93 9.76
CA ALA A 204 -18.63 -17.93 10.56
C ALA A 204 -18.63 -17.56 12.06
N LEU A 205 -18.60 -16.25 12.38
CA LEU A 205 -18.71 -15.73 13.74
C LEU A 205 -20.13 -15.83 14.30
N GLU A 206 -21.16 -15.50 13.52
CA GLU A 206 -22.58 -15.69 13.84
C GLU A 206 -22.86 -17.12 14.28
N ARG A 207 -22.22 -18.11 13.64
CA ARG A 207 -22.37 -19.53 14.00
C ARG A 207 -21.78 -19.90 15.37
N ARG A 208 -20.96 -19.02 15.96
CA ARG A 208 -20.25 -19.24 17.24
C ARG A 208 -20.75 -18.36 18.39
N VAL A 209 -21.52 -17.31 18.11
CA VAL A 209 -22.06 -16.38 19.11
C VAL A 209 -23.53 -16.67 19.43
N GLY A 210 -23.96 -16.21 20.61
CA GLY A 210 -25.32 -16.40 21.10
C GLY A 210 -26.35 -15.52 20.38
N PRO A 211 -27.66 -15.75 20.60
CA PRO A 211 -28.74 -15.06 19.89
C PRO A 211 -28.69 -13.52 20.03
N GLY A 212 -28.41 -12.99 21.21
CA GLY A 212 -28.35 -11.54 21.44
C GLY A 212 -27.14 -10.84 20.79
N ASP A 213 -26.05 -11.57 20.54
CA ASP A 213 -24.90 -11.02 19.80
C ASP A 213 -25.13 -11.08 18.29
N ARG A 214 -25.97 -12.01 17.81
CA ARG A 214 -26.38 -12.03 16.39
C ARG A 214 -27.21 -10.80 16.02
N GLU A 215 -28.17 -10.42 16.86
CA GLU A 215 -28.97 -9.20 16.62
C GLU A 215 -28.11 -7.95 16.52
N LYS A 216 -27.12 -7.79 17.41
CA LYS A 216 -26.18 -6.65 17.36
C LYS A 216 -25.30 -6.65 16.12
N LEU A 217 -24.85 -7.84 15.68
CA LEU A 217 -24.08 -7.96 14.43
C LEU A 217 -24.95 -7.60 13.23
N ASP A 218 -26.23 -8.00 13.22
CA ASP A 218 -27.18 -7.72 12.13
C ASP A 218 -27.60 -6.23 12.07
N GLU A 219 -27.83 -5.60 13.22
CA GLU A 219 -28.04 -4.15 13.33
C GLU A 219 -26.82 -3.37 12.82
N TRP A 220 -25.61 -3.77 13.24
CA TRP A 220 -24.38 -3.16 12.75
C TRP A 220 -24.25 -3.31 11.23
N PHE A 221 -24.55 -4.47 10.67
CA PHE A 221 -24.51 -4.67 9.22
C PHE A 221 -25.53 -3.84 8.46
N THR A 222 -26.73 -3.69 9.01
CA THR A 222 -27.78 -2.85 8.41
C THR A 222 -27.32 -1.39 8.41
N SER A 223 -26.77 -0.91 9.53
CA SER A 223 -26.26 0.47 9.66
C SER A 223 -25.06 0.81 8.77
N VAL A 224 -24.23 -0.15 8.38
CA VAL A 224 -23.09 0.11 7.47
C VAL A 224 -23.48 -0.07 6.00
N ARG A 225 -24.70 -0.55 5.72
CA ARG A 225 -25.21 -0.81 4.38
C ARG A 225 -26.11 0.32 3.86
N GLU A 226 -26.84 0.98 4.76
CA GLU A 226 -27.56 2.24 4.51
C GLU A 226 -26.62 3.46 4.58
#